data_AF-A0A8J6ECZ2-F1
#
_entry.id   AF-A0A8J6ECZ2-F1
#
_cell.length_a   1.000
_cell.length_b   1.000
_cell.length_c   1.000
_cell.angle_alpha   90.00
_cell.angle_beta   90.00
_cell.angle_gamma   90.00
#
_symmetry.space_group_name_H-M   'P 1'
#
loop_
_entity.id
_entity.type
_entity.pdbx_description
1 polymer ?
#
loop_
_entity_poly.entity_id
_entity_poly.type
_entity_poly.pdbx_seq_one_letter_code
_entity_poly.pdbx_strand_id
1 'polypeptide(L)' 'ENGKLCLASIECISKCCQRRSGQSRARCAPKGIEFSECSPSVFIAIYDECPCERGLVCEVDGSNTNSDFRICKDPNKAK' A
#
# COMPACT_ATOMS: atom_id res chain seq x y z
N GLU A 1 -14.14 -4.48 6.69
CA GLU A 1 -14.43 -5.23 5.45
C GLU A 1 -13.85 -4.48 4.26
N ASN A 2 -13.20 -5.19 3.33
CA ASN A 2 -12.65 -4.59 2.12
C ASN A 2 -13.79 -4.13 1.20
N GLY A 3 -13.62 -3.01 0.50
CA GLY A 3 -14.63 -2.39 -0.37
C GLY A 3 -15.58 -1.41 0.33
N LYS A 4 -15.58 -1.33 1.67
CA LYS A 4 -16.36 -0.32 2.40
C LYS A 4 -15.78 1.08 2.19
N LEU A 5 -16.66 2.07 2.17
CA LEU A 5 -16.27 3.48 2.21
C LEU A 5 -15.51 3.78 3.50
N CYS A 6 -14.38 4.46 3.38
CA CYS A 6 -13.57 4.87 4.51
C CYS A 6 -13.16 6.33 4.35
N LEU A 7 -13.07 7.03 5.48
CA LEU A 7 -12.54 8.40 5.55
C LEU A 7 -11.09 8.41 6.05
N ALA A 8 -10.71 7.37 6.79
CA ALA A 8 -9.37 7.18 7.32
C ALA A 8 -9.02 5.69 7.34
N SER A 9 -7.72 5.39 7.25
CA SER A 9 -7.18 4.04 7.36
C SER A 9 -7.60 3.30 8.63
N ILE A 10 -7.81 4.02 9.74
CA ILE A 10 -8.13 3.41 11.04
C ILE A 10 -9.44 2.63 11.06
N GLU A 11 -10.43 3.05 10.26
CA GLU A 11 -11.76 2.45 10.12
C GLU A 11 -11.70 1.08 9.43
N CYS A 12 -10.64 0.83 8.67
CA CYS A 12 -10.43 -0.41 7.96
C CYS A 12 -9.70 -1.43 8.85
N ILE A 13 -10.18 -2.68 8.85
CA ILE A 13 -9.50 -3.80 9.53
C ILE A 13 -8.07 -3.97 8.98
N SER A 14 -7.93 -3.86 7.65
CA SER A 14 -6.65 -3.89 6.95
C SER A 14 -5.77 -2.66 7.22
N LYS A 15 -6.27 -1.64 7.93
CA LYS A 15 -5.60 -0.35 8.13
C LYS A 15 -5.16 0.32 6.82
N CYS A 16 -5.81 -0.01 5.70
CA CYS A 16 -5.60 0.67 4.44
C CYS A 16 -6.93 1.22 3.91
N CYS A 17 -6.98 2.54 3.76
CA CYS A 17 -8.04 3.24 3.05
C CYS A 17 -7.47 3.73 1.73
N GLN A 18 -7.80 3.05 0.63
CA GLN A 18 -7.25 3.34 -0.69
C GLN A 18 -8.14 4.31 -1.47
N ARG A 19 -7.53 5.32 -2.10
CA ARG A 19 -8.19 6.23 -3.04
C ARG A 19 -7.48 6.16 -4.39
N ARG A 20 -8.11 5.53 -5.39
CA ARG A 20 -7.51 5.43 -6.74
C ARG A 20 -7.32 6.76 -7.46
N SER A 21 -8.06 7.81 -7.10
CA SER A 21 -8.00 9.10 -7.81
C SER A 21 -8.54 10.25 -6.95
N GLY A 22 -8.07 11.47 -7.22
CA GLY A 22 -8.37 12.70 -6.46
C GLY A 22 -9.85 12.98 -6.13
N GLN A 23 -10.76 12.59 -7.03
CA GLN A 23 -12.22 12.75 -6.88
C GLN A 23 -12.95 11.46 -6.46
N SER A 24 -12.26 10.32 -6.42
CA SER A 24 -12.86 9.05 -6.07
C SER A 24 -13.06 8.93 -4.56
N ARG A 25 -14.17 8.32 -4.15
CA ARG A 25 -14.39 7.98 -2.73
C ARG A 25 -13.39 6.91 -2.30
N ALA A 26 -12.72 7.14 -1.17
CA ALA A 26 -11.77 6.17 -0.64
C ALA A 26 -12.50 4.93 -0.09
N ARG A 27 -11.91 3.75 -0.30
CA ARG A 27 -12.47 2.46 0.13
C ARG A 27 -11.41 1.61 0.81
N CYS A 28 -11.83 0.80 1.77
CA CYS A 28 -10.94 -0.13 2.44
C CYS A 28 -10.39 -1.14 1.43
N ALA A 29 -9.08 -1.31 1.42
CA ALA A 29 -8.41 -2.23 0.53
C ALA A 29 -7.50 -3.17 1.33
N PRO A 30 -7.20 -4.38 0.81
CA PRO A 30 -6.19 -5.23 1.41
C PRO A 30 -4.82 -4.55 1.34
N LYS A 31 -3.94 -4.91 2.28
CA LYS A 31 -2.53 -4.49 2.24
C LYS A 31 -1.79 -5.17 1.09
N GLY A 32 -0.68 -4.58 0.67
CA GLY A 32 0.18 -5.16 -0.37
C GLY A 32 0.83 -6.46 0.11
N ILE A 33 0.75 -7.51 -0.70
CA ILE A 33 1.46 -8.79 -0.49
C ILE A 33 2.87 -8.72 -1.09
N GLU A 34 3.69 -9.75 -0.87
CA GLU A 34 5.04 -9.83 -1.45
C GLU A 34 5.00 -9.60 -2.97
N PHE A 35 5.90 -8.74 -3.47
CA PHE A 35 6.00 -8.26 -4.86
C PHE A 35 4.83 -7.40 -5.37
N SER A 36 3.87 -7.02 -4.51
CA SER A 36 2.86 -6.02 -4.89
C SER A 36 3.43 -4.61 -4.86
N GLU A 37 2.93 -3.76 -5.75
CA GLU A 37 3.21 -2.32 -5.75
C GLU A 37 2.74 -1.68 -4.43
N CYS A 38 3.55 -0.75 -3.95
CA CYS A 38 3.30 -0.02 -2.72
C CYS A 38 3.74 1.43 -2.86
N SER A 39 3.08 2.33 -2.12
CA SER A 39 3.41 3.75 -2.14
C SER A 39 3.83 4.23 -0.75
N PRO A 40 4.85 5.11 -0.65
CA PRO A 40 5.30 5.69 0.61
C PRO A 40 4.30 6.77 1.06
N SER A 41 3.13 6.36 1.51
CA SER A 41 2.15 7.10 2.30
C SER A 41 2.16 8.63 2.17
N VAL A 42 1.20 9.20 1.44
CA VAL A 42 1.08 10.66 1.28
C VAL A 42 -0.20 11.16 1.94
N PHE A 43 -0.02 11.99 2.97
CA PHE A 43 -0.98 12.92 3.58
C PHE A 43 -2.39 12.39 3.95
N ILE A 44 -2.72 12.48 5.24
CA ILE A 44 -4.11 12.41 5.76
C ILE A 44 -4.70 10.98 5.77
N ALA A 45 -3.93 9.97 6.17
CA ALA A 45 -4.43 8.61 6.49
C ALA A 45 -5.20 7.90 5.36
N ILE A 46 -5.14 8.41 4.13
CA ILE A 46 -5.67 7.83 2.90
C ILE A 46 -4.46 7.55 2.02
N TYR A 47 -4.47 6.39 1.38
CA TYR A 47 -3.37 5.92 0.57
C TYR A 47 -3.81 5.90 -0.90
N ASP A 48 -2.99 6.39 -1.83
CA ASP A 48 -3.22 6.09 -3.24
C ASP A 48 -2.97 4.61 -3.52
N GLU A 49 -1.96 4.03 -2.84
CA GLU A 49 -1.63 2.62 -2.87
C GLU A 49 -1.33 2.08 -1.47
N CYS A 50 -1.87 0.90 -1.16
CA CYS A 50 -1.83 0.38 0.20
C CYS A 50 -0.41 0.07 0.67
N PRO A 51 -0.13 0.27 1.97
CA PRO A 51 1.11 -0.20 2.55
C PRO A 51 1.15 -1.73 2.56
N CYS A 52 2.36 -2.28 2.67
CA CYS A 52 2.59 -3.71 2.72
C CYS A 52 2.02 -4.37 3.99
N GLU A 53 1.80 -5.68 3.91
CA GLU A 53 1.48 -6.54 5.04
C GLU A 53 2.55 -6.44 6.15
N ARG A 54 2.18 -6.84 7.37
CA ARG A 54 3.14 -6.86 8.48
C ARG A 54 4.28 -7.82 8.16
N GLY A 55 5.52 -7.33 8.24
CA GLY A 55 6.72 -8.10 7.93
C GLY A 55 7.34 -7.75 6.58
N LEU A 56 6.58 -7.10 5.69
CA LEU A 56 7.08 -6.65 4.39
C LEU A 56 7.47 -5.17 4.45
N VAL A 57 8.53 -4.82 3.71
CA VAL A 57 9.04 -3.46 3.57
C VAL A 57 8.78 -2.98 2.15
N CYS A 58 8.30 -1.75 2.01
CA CYS A 58 8.08 -1.13 0.70
C CYS A 58 9.40 -0.57 0.18
N GLU A 59 10.04 -1.28 -0.75
CA GLU A 59 11.36 -0.95 -1.29
C GLU A 59 11.32 -0.77 -2.80
N VAL A 60 12.20 0.06 -3.34
CA VAL A 60 12.31 0.24 -4.79
C VAL A 60 12.81 -1.07 -5.41
N ASP A 61 12.14 -1.56 -6.45
CA ASP A 61 12.64 -2.73 -7.16
C ASP A 61 13.87 -2.36 -7.99
N GLY A 62 15.05 -2.46 -7.38
CA GLY A 62 16.33 -2.19 -8.03
C GLY A 62 16.72 -3.21 -9.10
N SER A 63 15.87 -4.22 -9.38
CA SER A 63 16.13 -5.24 -10.40
C SER A 63 15.93 -4.72 -11.81
N ASN A 64 15.17 -3.63 -11.98
CA ASN A 64 14.93 -3.00 -13.26
C ASN A 64 15.45 -1.55 -13.20
N THR A 65 16.46 -1.23 -13.99
CA THR A 65 17.27 0.01 -13.98
C THR A 65 16.50 1.31 -14.26
N ASN A 66 15.17 1.28 -14.29
CA ASN A 66 14.27 2.39 -14.64
C ASN A 66 12.85 2.19 -14.07
N SER A 67 12.72 1.72 -12.83
CA SER A 67 11.42 1.61 -12.18
C SER A 67 11.45 2.31 -10.83
N ASP A 68 10.93 3.53 -10.79
CA ASP A 68 10.57 4.24 -9.56
C ASP A 68 9.41 3.56 -8.79
N PHE A 69 8.93 2.43 -9.31
CA PHE A 69 7.94 1.58 -8.66
C PHE A 69 8.55 0.91 -7.44
N ARG A 70 7.89 1.09 -6.31
CA ARG A 70 8.23 0.40 -5.07
C ARG A 70 7.34 -0.82 -4.95
N ILE A 71 7.93 -1.91 -4.47
CA ILE A 71 7.22 -3.16 -4.21
C ILE A 71 7.46 -3.65 -2.79
N CYS A 72 6.53 -4.42 -2.27
CA CYS A 72 6.64 -5.05 -0.96
C CYS A 72 7.64 -6.22 -1.02
N LYS A 73 8.76 -6.10 -0.34
CA LYS A 73 9.75 -7.18 -0.19
C LYS A 73 9.86 -7.62 1.26
N ASP A 74 10.09 -8.92 1.45
CA ASP A 74 10.39 -9.45 2.78
C ASP A 74 11.89 -9.25 3.07
N PRO A 75 12.25 -8.51 4.13
CA PRO A 75 13.65 -8.25 4.47
C PRO A 75 14.37 -9.50 5.01
N ASN A 76 13.64 -10.54 5.43
CA ASN A 76 14.20 -11.80 5.93
C ASN A 76 14.49 -12.81 4.81
N LYS A 77 13.81 -12.72 3.66
CA LYS A 77 14.13 -13.51 2.45
C LYS A 77 15.37 -13.04 1.70
N ALA A 78 15.85 -11.83 1.98
CA ALA A 78 17.08 -11.30 1.39
C ALA A 78 18.37 -11.87 2.04
N LYS A 79 18.26 -12.93 2.84
CA LYS A 79 19.36 -13.49 3.63
C LYS A 79 19.69 -14.93 3.24
#